data_AF-A0A172WGU5-F1
#
_entry.id   AF-A0A172WGU5-F1
#
_cell.length_a   1.000
_cell.length_b   1.000
_cell.length_c   1.000
_cell.angle_alpha   90.00
_cell.angle_beta   90.00
_cell.angle_gamma   90.00
#
_symmetry.space_group_name_H-M   'P 1'
#
loop_
_entity.id
_entity.type
_entity.pdbx_description
1 polymer ?
#
loop_
_entity_poly.entity_id
_entity_poly.type
_entity_poly.pdbx_seq_one_letter_code
_entity_poly.pdbx_strand_id
1 'polypeptide(L)'
;MQIANVVVNYESPWTPIKLEQRIGRVWRLGQEKEVFVYNLFLATRADLDIANALYVKLLNIHEALSDTRAILGEKIHAAYEKDVGSVDQIFEPVSELGEVKIKGRRRKITEYRIALSQITGEFDELMELIARQIADLKDEIFRKRIYPTEIAEFIKEQLQRLGVGDSEKIEKLLLDVVNLCSLEVRNVHEIYELLKTIDGRIPEILVILDDKEGVDYIVIATVKFAEHEMKIPLVVFGDDIKMGIDALKYIIEVVKRSIVPDDIYYEKQIRPGIGIKSMIKIKLEERFNSLLRPYREYSSKYGGLWKDVGIKNIRLEILTTVLRLPSTPGNPEEYDESFRKKVEMAAVEFVKRYEEREGRVIEDRQNTMKFDFYTYPKNEKDVQEGMRRGERYIEVKGHARGAVFSILPKGEFEFAKSRGDKYWLYVVYNALSDNPILATIRDPISKLAIEKEKRTKVIKEEVYKVYFKPRI
;
A
#
# COMPACT_ATOMS: atom_id res chain seq x y z
N MET A 1 59.97 -30.20 -2.95
CA MET A 1 59.67 -29.33 -1.79
C MET A 1 58.23 -28.75 -1.85
N GLN A 2 57.22 -29.48 -2.34
CA GLN A 2 55.83 -28.99 -2.45
C GLN A 2 54.98 -29.19 -1.17
N ILE A 3 55.61 -29.53 -0.03
CA ILE A 3 54.90 -29.75 1.25
C ILE A 3 54.90 -28.49 2.12
N ALA A 4 55.91 -27.63 1.95
CA ALA A 4 56.03 -26.38 2.70
C ALA A 4 55.08 -25.31 2.14
N ASN A 5 54.55 -24.47 3.01
CA ASN A 5 53.73 -23.31 2.65
C ASN A 5 54.10 -22.06 3.49
N VAL A 6 55.24 -22.08 4.17
CA VAL A 6 55.74 -20.94 4.95
C VAL A 6 57.18 -20.66 4.57
N VAL A 7 57.50 -19.41 4.27
CA VAL A 7 58.85 -18.90 4.00
C VAL A 7 59.17 -17.87 5.07
N VAL A 8 60.28 -18.06 5.79
CA VAL A 8 60.79 -17.09 6.76
C VAL A 8 62.13 -16.57 6.27
N ASN A 9 62.19 -15.29 5.91
CA ASN A 9 63.40 -14.59 5.50
C ASN A 9 64.03 -13.91 6.72
N TYR A 10 65.11 -14.50 7.24
CA TYR A 10 65.91 -13.91 8.33
C TYR A 10 66.80 -12.73 7.89
N GLU A 11 67.10 -12.66 6.59
CA GLU A 11 67.85 -11.57 5.98
C GLU A 11 67.09 -11.11 4.74
N SER A 12 66.62 -9.87 4.74
CA SER A 12 65.88 -9.30 3.62
C SER A 12 66.83 -8.99 2.45
N PRO A 13 66.59 -9.52 1.24
CA PRO A 13 67.48 -9.31 0.11
C PRO A 13 67.34 -7.90 -0.46
N TRP A 14 68.41 -7.22 -0.85
CA TRP A 14 68.37 -5.86 -1.42
C TRP A 14 67.62 -5.69 -2.77
N THR A 15 67.17 -6.79 -3.38
CA THR A 15 66.48 -6.79 -4.69
C THR A 15 65.18 -7.63 -4.65
N PRO A 16 64.08 -7.11 -5.23
CA PRO A 16 62.81 -7.84 -5.34
C PRO A 16 62.94 -9.17 -6.08
N ILE A 17 63.83 -9.24 -7.08
CA ILE A 17 64.08 -10.46 -7.86
C ILE A 17 64.56 -11.60 -6.94
N LYS A 18 65.43 -11.32 -5.97
CA LYS A 18 65.89 -12.35 -5.02
C LYS A 18 64.78 -12.74 -4.06
N LEU A 19 63.87 -11.83 -3.72
CA LEU A 19 62.70 -12.13 -2.88
C LEU A 19 61.73 -13.05 -3.64
N GLU A 20 61.40 -12.73 -4.89
CA GLU A 20 60.56 -13.55 -5.77
C GLU A 20 61.17 -14.94 -5.97
N GLN A 21 62.48 -15.03 -6.25
CA GLN A 21 63.17 -16.31 -6.40
C GLN A 21 63.11 -17.17 -5.13
N ARG A 22 63.10 -16.57 -3.94
CA ARG A 22 62.96 -17.28 -2.66
C ARG A 22 61.52 -17.78 -2.47
N ILE A 23 60.53 -16.93 -2.76
CA ILE A 23 59.11 -17.30 -2.70
C ILE A 23 58.79 -18.41 -3.72
N GLY A 24 59.31 -18.29 -4.94
CA GLY A 24 59.18 -19.28 -6.01
C GLY A 24 59.86 -20.63 -5.75
N ARG A 25 60.53 -20.82 -4.60
CA ARG A 25 60.94 -22.16 -4.13
C ARG A 25 59.78 -22.94 -3.52
N VAL A 26 58.79 -22.23 -3.00
CA VAL A 26 57.62 -22.78 -2.30
C VAL A 26 56.34 -22.56 -3.11
N TRP A 27 56.20 -21.40 -3.76
CA TRP A 27 55.09 -21.05 -4.63
C TRP A 27 55.39 -21.47 -6.08
N ARG A 28 54.98 -22.69 -6.45
CA ARG A 28 55.14 -23.27 -7.81
C ARG A 28 53.83 -23.95 -8.25
N LEU A 29 53.72 -24.23 -9.55
CA LEU A 29 52.63 -25.04 -10.11
C LEU A 29 52.46 -26.35 -9.31
N GLY A 30 51.23 -26.61 -8.85
CA GLY A 30 50.88 -27.75 -7.99
C GLY A 30 50.95 -27.50 -6.48
N GLN A 31 51.20 -26.26 -6.03
CA GLN A 31 51.02 -25.88 -4.63
C GLN A 31 49.52 -25.64 -4.33
N GLU A 32 48.96 -26.45 -3.44
CA GLU A 32 47.53 -26.36 -3.05
C GLU A 32 47.29 -25.52 -1.78
N LYS A 33 48.34 -25.25 -1.00
CA LYS A 33 48.24 -24.50 0.26
C LYS A 33 48.62 -23.03 0.06
N GLU A 34 47.95 -22.15 0.80
CA GLU A 34 48.31 -20.73 0.87
C GLU A 34 49.73 -20.55 1.42
N VAL A 35 50.55 -19.77 0.70
CA VAL A 35 51.97 -19.58 1.03
C VAL A 35 52.16 -18.29 1.83
N PHE A 36 52.56 -18.42 3.09
CA PHE A 36 52.87 -17.30 3.97
C PHE A 36 54.35 -16.92 3.91
N VAL A 37 54.66 -15.64 3.75
CA VAL A 37 56.04 -15.14 3.67
C VAL A 37 56.28 -14.12 4.77
N TYR A 38 57.16 -14.45 5.71
CA TYR A 38 57.56 -13.59 6.82
C TYR A 38 58.95 -13.03 6.54
N ASN A 39 59.09 -11.69 6.53
CA ASN A 39 60.39 -11.02 6.45
C ASN A 39 60.73 -10.44 7.81
N LEU A 40 61.85 -10.88 8.39
CA LEU A 40 62.32 -10.41 9.69
C LEU A 40 63.30 -9.26 9.49
N PHE A 41 63.14 -8.20 10.28
CA PHE A 41 64.03 -7.05 10.33
C PHE A 41 64.39 -6.78 11.79
N LEU A 42 65.66 -6.50 12.09
CA LEU A 42 66.12 -6.24 13.47
C LEU A 42 65.95 -4.77 13.88
N ALA A 43 65.18 -3.99 13.11
CA ALA A 43 64.96 -2.56 13.28
C ALA A 43 66.25 -1.71 13.36
N THR A 44 67.36 -2.23 12.83
CA THR A 44 68.61 -1.48 12.69
C THR A 44 68.47 -0.44 11.56
N ARG A 45 69.29 0.60 11.57
CA ARG A 45 69.28 1.62 10.50
C ARG A 45 69.48 0.99 9.11
N ALA A 46 70.38 0.02 9.00
CA ALA A 46 70.62 -0.71 7.77
C ALA A 46 69.39 -1.52 7.32
N ASP A 47 68.73 -2.22 8.24
CA ASP A 47 67.52 -2.99 7.93
C ASP A 47 66.36 -2.10 7.47
N LEU A 48 66.23 -0.91 8.08
CA LEU A 48 65.22 0.08 7.70
C LEU A 48 65.50 0.64 6.29
N ASP A 49 66.77 0.91 5.97
CA ASP A 49 67.18 1.36 4.64
C ASP A 49 66.93 0.25 3.58
N ILE A 50 67.17 -1.02 3.92
CA ILE A 50 66.86 -2.19 3.08
C ILE A 50 65.36 -2.32 2.84
N ALA A 51 64.56 -2.29 3.91
CA ALA A 51 63.11 -2.40 3.84
C ALA A 51 62.53 -1.31 2.93
N ASN A 52 62.98 -0.07 3.11
CA ASN A 52 62.58 1.06 2.29
C ASN A 52 62.97 0.87 0.81
N ALA A 53 64.23 0.50 0.55
CA ALA A 53 64.71 0.28 -0.82
C ALA A 53 63.99 -0.87 -1.53
N LEU A 54 63.68 -1.95 -0.83
CA LEU A 54 62.89 -3.07 -1.35
C LEU A 54 61.46 -2.67 -1.68
N TYR A 55 60.81 -1.95 -0.76
CA TYR A 55 59.44 -1.50 -0.90
C TYR A 55 59.28 -0.57 -2.11
N VAL A 56 60.14 0.45 -2.24
CA VAL A 56 60.15 1.36 -3.40
C VAL A 56 60.32 0.59 -4.72
N LYS A 57 61.17 -0.43 -4.78
CA LYS A 57 61.37 -1.21 -6.00
C LYS A 57 60.16 -2.10 -6.33
N LEU A 58 59.52 -2.70 -5.33
CA LEU A 58 58.29 -3.49 -5.53
C LEU A 58 57.16 -2.63 -6.08
N LEU A 59 57.05 -1.39 -5.60
CA LEU A 59 56.09 -0.41 -6.11
C LEU A 59 56.33 -0.04 -7.56
N ASN A 60 57.57 0.28 -7.92
CA ASN A 60 57.91 0.60 -9.31
C ASN A 60 57.58 -0.58 -10.25
N ILE A 61 57.74 -1.83 -9.77
CA ILE A 61 57.34 -3.03 -10.52
C ILE A 61 55.82 -3.13 -10.64
N HIS A 62 55.08 -2.86 -9.56
CA HIS A 62 53.61 -2.85 -9.57
C HIS A 62 53.02 -1.78 -10.50
N GLU A 63 53.59 -0.56 -10.50
CA GLU A 63 53.25 0.53 -11.41
C GLU A 63 53.51 0.15 -12.87
N ALA A 64 54.61 -0.52 -13.16
CA ALA A 64 54.96 -0.92 -14.52
C ALA A 64 54.11 -2.09 -15.05
N LEU A 65 53.53 -2.91 -14.17
CA LEU A 65 52.68 -4.05 -14.53
C LEU A 65 51.20 -3.71 -14.62
N SER A 66 50.76 -2.60 -14.01
CA SER A 66 49.37 -2.12 -14.05
C SER A 66 49.27 -0.94 -15.01
N ASP A 67 48.68 -1.13 -16.19
CA ASP A 67 48.51 -0.12 -17.25
C ASP A 67 47.57 1.07 -16.88
N THR A 68 47.30 1.26 -15.59
CA THR A 68 46.55 2.37 -15.00
C THR A 68 47.02 2.60 -13.57
N ARG A 69 47.65 3.77 -13.33
CA ARG A 69 48.03 4.40 -12.03
C ARG A 69 48.08 3.47 -10.80
N ALA A 70 49.28 3.19 -10.29
CA ALA A 70 49.40 2.99 -8.84
C ALA A 70 49.38 4.37 -8.17
N ILE A 71 48.34 4.65 -7.41
CA ILE A 71 48.37 5.67 -6.37
C ILE A 71 48.90 4.94 -5.14
N LEU A 72 50.15 5.21 -4.78
CA LEU A 72 50.74 4.65 -3.57
C LEU A 72 49.91 5.07 -2.34
N GLY A 73 49.36 4.09 -1.62
CA GLY A 73 48.60 4.29 -0.38
C GLY A 73 47.29 5.04 -0.62
N GLU A 74 46.16 4.36 -0.52
CA GLU A 74 44.89 5.08 -0.44
C GLU A 74 44.98 6.11 0.69
N LYS A 75 44.83 7.39 0.36
CA LYS A 75 44.39 8.38 1.34
C LYS A 75 43.06 7.87 1.87
N ILE A 76 42.92 7.75 3.19
CA ILE A 76 41.58 7.66 3.76
C ILE A 76 40.91 8.99 3.42
N HIS A 77 39.97 8.97 2.49
CA HIS A 77 39.20 10.14 2.12
C HIS A 77 37.91 10.12 2.94
N ALA A 78 37.74 11.08 3.85
CA ALA A 78 36.41 11.44 4.32
C ALA A 78 35.79 12.37 3.27
N ALA A 79 34.69 11.93 2.65
CA ALA A 79 33.95 12.72 1.69
C ALA A 79 32.88 13.55 2.42
N TYR A 80 32.73 14.82 2.03
CA TYR A 80 31.50 15.59 2.23
C TYR A 80 31.13 16.30 0.94
N GLU A 81 29.82 16.42 0.71
CA GLU A 81 29.22 17.13 -0.40
C GLU A 81 29.51 18.64 -0.28
N LYS A 82 29.94 19.27 -1.38
CA LYS A 82 29.96 20.73 -1.55
C LYS A 82 29.26 21.05 -2.87
N ASP A 83 28.38 22.05 -2.86
CA ASP A 83 27.58 22.49 -4.01
C ASP A 83 28.46 22.85 -5.22
N VAL A 84 28.65 21.93 -6.18
CA VAL A 84 29.11 22.24 -7.55
C VAL A 84 28.48 21.28 -8.57
N GLY A 85 27.80 21.84 -9.57
CA GLY A 85 26.86 21.17 -10.47
C GLY A 85 27.43 20.29 -11.60
N SER A 86 28.44 19.44 -11.33
CA SER A 86 28.83 18.38 -12.27
C SER A 86 29.42 17.17 -11.56
N VAL A 87 28.97 15.98 -11.96
CA VAL A 87 29.29 14.67 -11.35
C VAL A 87 30.80 14.38 -11.33
N ASP A 88 31.58 14.98 -12.23
CA ASP A 88 33.02 14.74 -12.36
C ASP A 88 33.90 15.53 -11.36
N GLN A 89 33.32 16.37 -10.49
CA GLN A 89 34.06 17.20 -9.51
C GLN A 89 33.67 16.94 -8.04
N ILE A 90 32.96 15.85 -7.74
CA ILE A 90 32.41 15.54 -6.40
C ILE A 90 33.50 15.31 -5.33
N PHE A 91 34.75 15.09 -5.73
CA PHE A 91 35.84 14.75 -4.80
C PHE A 91 36.95 15.79 -4.78
N GLU A 92 36.83 16.82 -3.95
CA GLU A 92 38.00 17.51 -3.40
C GLU A 92 38.30 16.98 -1.98
N PRO A 93 39.54 16.58 -1.67
CA PRO A 93 39.92 16.06 -0.36
C PRO A 93 39.88 17.17 0.71
N VAL A 94 38.79 17.26 1.46
CA VAL A 94 38.68 18.15 2.63
C VAL A 94 39.47 17.55 3.79
N SER A 95 40.58 18.19 4.13
CA SER A 95 41.50 17.86 5.23
C SER A 95 42.25 16.52 5.11
N GLU A 96 43.56 16.59 5.30
CA GLU A 96 44.43 15.43 5.21
C GLU A 96 44.15 14.47 6.38
N LEU A 97 43.32 13.44 6.16
CA LEU A 97 43.24 12.21 6.96
C LEU A 97 44.56 11.40 6.99
N GLY A 98 45.66 12.03 6.57
CA GLY A 98 47.00 11.55 6.72
C GLY A 98 47.70 12.14 7.94
N GLU A 99 47.50 13.38 8.36
CA GLU A 99 48.47 13.99 9.29
C GLU A 99 48.17 13.75 10.78
N VAL A 100 48.94 12.84 11.39
CA VAL A 100 48.97 12.61 12.84
C VAL A 100 50.20 13.24 13.45
N LYS A 101 50.05 13.88 14.60
CA LYS A 101 51.14 14.48 15.36
C LYS A 101 51.79 13.42 16.26
N ILE A 102 52.91 12.85 15.82
CA ILE A 102 53.70 11.88 16.60
C ILE A 102 54.96 12.59 17.11
N LYS A 103 55.21 12.55 18.42
CA LYS A 103 56.36 13.22 19.07
C LYS A 103 56.51 14.69 18.63
N GLY A 104 55.39 15.39 18.52
CA GLY A 104 55.33 16.81 18.16
C GLY A 104 55.43 17.14 16.67
N ARG A 105 55.71 16.17 15.78
CA ARG A 105 55.79 16.38 14.32
C ARG A 105 54.56 15.83 13.61
N ARG A 106 53.96 16.62 12.71
CA ARG A 106 52.90 16.14 11.81
C ARG A 106 53.50 15.18 10.79
N ARG A 107 52.86 14.03 10.60
CA ARG A 107 53.28 13.01 9.62
C ARG A 107 52.04 12.43 8.93
N LYS A 108 52.11 12.17 7.62
CA LYS A 108 51.05 11.57 6.76
C LYS A 108 50.89 10.05 6.84
N ILE A 109 49.74 9.52 7.26
CA ILE A 109 49.46 8.09 7.46
C ILE A 109 49.40 7.45 6.09
N THR A 110 50.20 6.41 5.93
CA THR A 110 50.28 5.59 4.73
C THR A 110 50.43 4.14 5.18
N GLU A 111 50.10 3.20 4.32
CA GLU A 111 50.34 1.77 4.56
C GLU A 111 51.82 1.50 4.90
N TYR A 112 52.74 2.20 4.23
CA TYR A 112 54.17 2.23 4.57
C TYR A 112 54.44 2.62 6.03
N ARG A 113 53.72 3.61 6.58
CA ARG A 113 53.90 4.03 7.97
C ARG A 113 53.30 3.06 8.97
N ILE A 114 52.25 2.35 8.60
CA ILE A 114 51.67 1.27 9.41
C ILE A 114 52.66 0.09 9.45
N ALA A 115 53.27 -0.27 8.33
CA ALA A 115 54.32 -1.28 8.28
C ALA A 115 55.59 -0.84 9.04
N LEU A 116 56.00 0.42 8.89
CA LEU A 116 57.15 0.98 9.61
C LEU A 116 56.90 1.02 11.11
N SER A 117 55.68 1.37 11.57
CA SER A 117 55.37 1.42 13.01
C SER A 117 55.37 0.03 13.67
N GLN A 118 55.04 -1.03 12.92
CA GLN A 118 55.22 -2.41 13.38
C GLN A 118 56.71 -2.75 13.57
N ILE A 119 57.58 -2.31 12.66
CA ILE A 119 59.02 -2.56 12.73
C ILE A 119 59.67 -1.73 13.85
N THR A 120 59.24 -0.49 14.05
CA THR A 120 59.82 0.43 15.05
C THR A 120 59.21 0.29 16.44
N GLY A 121 58.21 -0.58 16.64
CA GLY A 121 57.49 -0.74 17.90
C GLY A 121 56.57 0.44 18.27
N GLU A 122 56.20 1.28 17.29
CA GLU A 122 55.32 2.45 17.47
C GLU A 122 53.87 2.17 17.02
N PHE A 123 53.52 0.90 16.82
CA PHE A 123 52.24 0.49 16.23
C PHE A 123 51.04 0.85 17.11
N ASP A 124 51.10 0.53 18.40
CA ASP A 124 50.00 0.78 19.34
C ASP A 124 49.69 2.27 19.48
N GLU A 125 50.74 3.11 19.58
CA GLU A 125 50.59 4.57 19.64
C GLU A 125 49.94 5.13 18.35
N LEU A 126 50.33 4.60 17.19
CA LEU A 126 49.73 4.99 15.91
C LEU A 126 48.25 4.56 15.84
N MET A 127 47.91 3.35 16.28
CA MET A 127 46.56 2.82 16.25
C MET A 127 45.62 3.59 17.19
N GLU A 128 46.09 3.95 18.39
CA GLU A 128 45.32 4.81 19.30
C GLU A 128 45.05 6.19 18.70
N LEU A 129 46.02 6.78 18.01
CA LEU A 129 45.86 8.08 17.36
C LEU A 129 44.86 8.02 16.20
N ILE A 130 44.89 6.95 15.40
CA ILE A 130 43.91 6.71 14.34
C ILE A 130 42.51 6.53 14.94
N ALA A 131 42.38 5.71 15.99
CA ALA A 131 41.09 5.48 16.66
C ALA A 131 40.50 6.78 17.23
N ARG A 132 41.33 7.62 17.86
CA ARG A 132 40.91 8.95 18.35
C ARG A 132 40.44 9.86 17.22
N GLN A 133 41.17 9.92 16.10
CA GLN A 133 40.74 10.72 14.94
C GLN A 133 39.41 10.23 14.34
N ILE A 134 39.20 8.91 14.26
CA ILE A 134 37.93 8.35 13.80
C ILE A 134 36.79 8.73 14.77
N ALA A 135 37.04 8.69 16.08
CA ALA A 135 36.07 9.10 17.08
C ALA A 135 35.73 10.60 16.99
N ASP A 136 36.75 11.46 16.83
CA ASP A 136 36.56 12.91 16.64
C ASP A 136 35.77 13.21 15.34
N LEU A 137 36.08 12.49 14.25
CA LEU A 137 35.37 12.62 12.98
C LEU A 137 33.91 12.17 13.12
N LYS A 138 33.66 11.06 13.83
CA LYS A 138 32.32 10.60 14.18
C LYS A 138 31.56 11.68 14.94
N ASP A 139 32.14 12.25 15.98
CA ASP A 139 31.51 13.30 16.79
C ASP A 139 31.26 14.60 15.99
N GLU A 140 32.13 14.92 15.03
CA GLU A 140 31.94 16.04 14.12
C GLU A 140 30.80 15.78 13.12
N ILE A 141 30.70 14.57 12.57
CA ILE A 141 29.58 14.11 11.72
C ILE A 141 28.26 14.24 12.48
N PHE A 142 28.22 13.77 13.72
CA PHE A 142 27.03 13.87 14.58
C PHE A 142 26.67 15.33 14.88
N ARG A 143 27.64 16.16 15.26
CA ARG A 143 27.41 17.60 15.54
C ARG A 143 26.92 18.37 14.31
N LYS A 144 27.46 18.06 13.13
CA LYS A 144 27.09 18.71 11.86
C LYS A 144 25.84 18.10 11.20
N ARG A 145 25.22 17.07 11.80
CA ARG A 145 24.01 16.39 11.30
C ARG A 145 24.11 15.92 9.84
N ILE A 146 25.28 15.42 9.47
CA ILE A 146 25.56 15.05 8.07
C ILE A 146 24.81 13.77 7.69
N TYR A 147 24.65 12.86 8.65
CA TYR A 147 23.64 11.80 8.58
C TYR A 147 22.42 12.25 9.37
N PRO A 148 21.21 12.19 8.81
CA PRO A 148 20.01 12.36 9.60
C PRO A 148 19.86 11.12 10.49
N THR A 149 20.03 11.30 11.80
CA THR A 149 19.99 10.22 12.80
C THR A 149 18.56 9.73 13.07
N GLU A 150 17.55 10.43 12.53
CA GLU A 150 16.13 10.22 12.81
C GLU A 150 15.35 9.67 11.60
N ILE A 151 16.02 9.31 10.50
CA ILE A 151 15.34 8.91 9.24
C ILE A 151 14.41 7.72 9.47
N ALA A 152 14.80 6.68 10.20
CA ALA A 152 14.01 5.45 10.26
C ALA A 152 12.68 5.65 11.01
N GLU A 153 12.69 6.25 12.19
CA GLU A 153 11.46 6.58 12.92
C GLU A 153 10.64 7.64 12.21
N PHE A 154 11.30 8.67 11.67
CA PHE A 154 10.65 9.69 10.85
C PHE A 154 9.97 9.08 9.61
N ILE A 155 10.69 8.26 8.83
CA ILE A 155 10.17 7.55 7.66
C ILE A 155 9.04 6.61 8.09
N LYS A 156 9.18 5.89 9.20
CA LYS A 156 8.13 4.99 9.70
C LYS A 156 6.87 5.77 10.07
N GLU A 157 6.98 6.89 10.77
CA GLU A 157 5.85 7.77 11.09
C GLU A 157 5.22 8.36 9.83
N GLN A 158 6.05 8.78 8.88
CA GLN A 158 5.64 9.30 7.58
C GLN A 158 4.92 8.23 6.72
N LEU A 159 5.43 7.02 6.65
CA LEU A 159 4.82 5.88 5.97
C LEU A 159 3.48 5.50 6.63
N GLN A 160 3.40 5.51 7.96
CA GLN A 160 2.14 5.30 8.67
C GLN A 160 1.11 6.37 8.33
N ARG A 161 1.51 7.65 8.19
CA ARG A 161 0.60 8.74 7.76
C ARG A 161 0.07 8.55 6.33
N LEU A 162 0.77 7.82 5.48
CA LEU A 162 0.32 7.37 4.15
C LEU A 162 -0.54 6.10 4.19
N GLY A 163 -0.77 5.52 5.37
CA GLY A 163 -1.45 4.24 5.51
C GLY A 163 -0.59 3.06 5.06
N VAL A 164 0.73 3.24 4.85
CA VAL A 164 1.69 2.16 4.69
C VAL A 164 1.99 1.63 6.09
N GLY A 165 1.27 0.59 6.49
CA GLY A 165 1.49 -0.04 7.80
C GLY A 165 2.50 -1.18 7.74
N ASP A 166 2.45 -2.03 8.76
CA ASP A 166 3.39 -3.13 8.96
C ASP A 166 3.33 -4.16 7.82
N SER A 167 4.50 -4.61 7.36
CA SER A 167 4.62 -5.60 6.28
C SER A 167 3.83 -6.87 6.59
N GLU A 168 3.90 -7.36 7.83
CA GLU A 168 3.14 -8.55 8.25
C GLU A 168 1.61 -8.33 8.19
N LYS A 169 1.17 -7.11 8.53
CA LYS A 169 -0.27 -6.76 8.45
C LYS A 169 -0.73 -6.65 7.00
N ILE A 170 0.10 -6.10 6.12
CA ILE A 170 -0.20 -6.04 4.68
C ILE A 170 -0.31 -7.46 4.13
N GLU A 171 0.65 -8.32 4.44
CA GLU A 171 0.67 -9.72 3.98
C GLU A 171 -0.57 -10.49 4.46
N LYS A 172 -0.94 -10.36 5.73
CA LYS A 172 -2.18 -10.97 6.25
C LYS A 172 -3.43 -10.46 5.54
N LEU A 173 -3.51 -9.16 5.27
CA LEU A 173 -4.64 -8.60 4.53
C LEU A 173 -4.68 -9.12 3.09
N LEU A 174 -3.54 -9.21 2.41
CA LEU A 174 -3.44 -9.79 1.07
C LEU A 174 -3.88 -11.26 1.07
N LEU A 175 -3.54 -12.04 2.10
CA LEU A 175 -4.04 -13.41 2.27
C LEU A 175 -5.57 -13.46 2.46
N ASP A 176 -6.15 -12.56 3.25
CA ASP A 176 -7.60 -12.46 3.39
C ASP A 176 -8.29 -12.15 2.04
N VAL A 177 -7.66 -11.32 1.19
CA VAL A 177 -8.11 -11.01 -0.17
C VAL A 177 -8.08 -12.26 -1.06
N VAL A 178 -6.95 -12.98 -1.08
CA VAL A 178 -6.79 -14.24 -1.84
C VAL A 178 -7.89 -15.23 -1.47
N ASN A 179 -8.16 -15.39 -0.18
CA ASN A 179 -9.18 -16.30 0.32
C ASN A 179 -10.60 -15.87 -0.07
N LEU A 180 -10.91 -14.58 -0.02
CA LEU A 180 -12.24 -14.06 -0.36
C LEU A 180 -12.59 -14.17 -1.84
N CYS A 181 -11.60 -13.99 -2.70
CA CYS A 181 -11.84 -13.86 -4.13
C CYS A 181 -11.32 -15.06 -4.94
N SER A 182 -10.66 -16.04 -4.30
CA SER A 182 -9.95 -17.14 -4.99
C SER A 182 -8.98 -16.63 -6.08
N LEU A 183 -8.29 -15.52 -5.79
CA LEU A 183 -7.42 -14.81 -6.73
C LEU A 183 -5.93 -15.01 -6.41
N GLU A 184 -5.08 -14.95 -7.42
CA GLU A 184 -3.65 -14.67 -7.23
C GLU A 184 -3.45 -13.16 -7.03
N VAL A 185 -3.34 -12.70 -5.78
CA VAL A 185 -3.14 -11.28 -5.48
C VAL A 185 -1.66 -10.97 -5.38
N ARG A 186 -1.16 -10.07 -6.23
CA ARG A 186 0.29 -9.73 -6.26
C ARG A 186 0.60 -8.39 -5.62
N ASN A 187 -0.37 -7.48 -5.50
CA ASN A 187 -0.18 -6.18 -4.85
C ASN A 187 -1.50 -5.55 -4.35
N VAL A 188 -1.36 -4.52 -3.50
CA VAL A 188 -2.47 -3.70 -2.97
C VAL A 188 -3.23 -2.91 -4.06
N HIS A 189 -2.65 -2.71 -5.24
CA HIS A 189 -3.29 -1.96 -6.32
C HIS A 189 -4.40 -2.77 -7.04
N GLU A 190 -4.52 -4.07 -6.76
CA GLU A 190 -5.58 -4.95 -7.29
C GLU A 190 -6.92 -4.86 -6.54
N ILE A 191 -7.15 -3.79 -5.77
CA ILE A 191 -8.47 -3.49 -5.14
C ILE A 191 -9.64 -3.60 -6.13
N TYR A 192 -9.40 -3.33 -7.42
CA TYR A 192 -10.40 -3.52 -8.46
C TYR A 192 -10.97 -4.95 -8.45
N GLU A 193 -10.14 -5.96 -8.21
CA GLU A 193 -10.58 -7.36 -8.21
C GLU A 193 -11.42 -7.70 -6.98
N LEU A 194 -11.10 -7.14 -5.80
CA LEU A 194 -11.94 -7.25 -4.60
C LEU A 194 -13.37 -6.76 -4.83
N LEU A 195 -13.49 -5.67 -5.59
CA LEU A 195 -14.77 -5.03 -5.86
C LEU A 195 -15.55 -5.72 -6.99
N LYS A 196 -14.93 -6.61 -7.78
CA LYS A 196 -15.58 -7.37 -8.84
C LYS A 196 -16.39 -8.54 -8.28
N THR A 197 -17.42 -8.22 -7.51
CA THR A 197 -18.22 -9.20 -6.79
C THR A 197 -19.34 -9.80 -7.65
N ILE A 198 -19.78 -9.16 -8.73
CA ILE A 198 -20.86 -9.67 -9.61
C ILE A 198 -20.40 -9.64 -11.06
N ASP A 199 -20.52 -10.78 -11.74
CA ASP A 199 -20.24 -10.94 -13.17
C ASP A 199 -18.88 -10.36 -13.60
N GLY A 200 -17.90 -10.33 -12.70
CA GLY A 200 -16.56 -9.78 -12.95
C GLY A 200 -16.52 -8.25 -13.12
N ARG A 201 -17.55 -7.52 -12.67
CA ARG A 201 -17.65 -6.06 -12.76
C ARG A 201 -17.71 -5.42 -11.39
N ILE A 202 -17.20 -4.20 -11.29
CA ILE A 202 -17.31 -3.36 -10.10
C ILE A 202 -18.74 -2.79 -10.08
N PRO A 203 -19.56 -3.09 -9.06
CA PRO A 203 -20.88 -2.49 -8.91
C PRO A 203 -20.76 -0.97 -8.77
N GLU A 204 -21.65 -0.21 -9.40
CA GLU A 204 -21.68 1.25 -9.22
C GLU A 204 -21.99 1.62 -7.76
N ILE A 205 -22.81 0.79 -7.10
CA ILE A 205 -23.18 0.92 -5.69
C ILE A 205 -23.07 -0.43 -5.00
N LEU A 206 -22.45 -0.44 -3.82
CA LEU A 206 -22.48 -1.53 -2.85
C LEU A 206 -23.38 -1.13 -1.69
N VAL A 207 -24.26 -2.03 -1.24
CA VAL A 207 -25.12 -1.77 -0.09
C VAL A 207 -24.60 -2.57 1.08
N ILE A 208 -24.45 -1.95 2.25
CA ILE A 208 -24.14 -2.66 3.49
C ILE A 208 -25.15 -2.31 4.57
N LEU A 209 -25.39 -3.28 5.46
CA LEU A 209 -26.18 -3.09 6.66
C LEU A 209 -25.24 -2.73 7.81
N ASP A 210 -25.43 -1.57 8.42
CA ASP A 210 -24.59 -1.04 9.50
C ASP A 210 -25.41 -0.12 10.42
N ASP A 211 -25.05 0.01 11.69
CA ASP A 211 -25.83 0.80 12.66
C ASP A 211 -25.77 2.31 12.35
N LYS A 212 -24.75 2.73 11.59
CA LYS A 212 -24.59 4.11 11.12
C LYS A 212 -25.00 4.23 9.65
N GLU A 213 -26.07 4.98 9.41
CA GLU A 213 -26.50 5.37 8.06
C GLU A 213 -25.50 6.34 7.43
N GLY A 214 -25.33 6.28 6.12
CA GLY A 214 -24.42 7.16 5.42
C GLY A 214 -24.09 6.73 4.00
N VAL A 215 -23.29 7.56 3.33
CA VAL A 215 -22.76 7.28 2.01
C VAL A 215 -21.26 7.44 2.08
N ASP A 216 -20.56 6.36 1.75
CA ASP A 216 -19.11 6.35 1.65
C ASP A 216 -18.69 6.15 0.18
N TYR A 217 -17.48 6.57 -0.16
CA TYR A 217 -16.97 6.47 -1.52
C TYR A 217 -15.65 5.72 -1.54
N ILE A 218 -15.54 4.73 -2.40
CA ILE A 218 -14.26 4.06 -2.67
C ILE A 218 -13.64 4.75 -3.88
N VAL A 219 -12.48 5.36 -3.66
CA VAL A 219 -11.81 6.25 -4.62
C VAL A 219 -10.37 5.80 -4.81
N ILE A 220 -9.88 5.85 -6.03
CA ILE A 220 -8.46 5.78 -6.32
C ILE A 220 -7.96 7.19 -6.64
N ALA A 221 -7.04 7.67 -5.80
CA ALA A 221 -6.28 8.87 -6.08
C ALA A 221 -5.00 8.51 -6.81
N THR A 222 -4.86 9.05 -8.03
CA THR A 222 -3.60 9.01 -8.76
C THR A 222 -2.84 10.30 -8.48
N VAL A 223 -1.79 10.20 -7.66
CA VAL A 223 -0.93 11.31 -7.26
C VAL A 223 0.33 11.29 -8.11
N LYS A 224 0.56 12.36 -8.86
CA LYS A 224 1.81 12.58 -9.60
C LYS A 224 2.73 13.47 -8.78
N PHE A 225 3.96 13.03 -8.54
CA PHE A 225 4.99 13.78 -7.84
C PHE A 225 6.34 13.56 -8.51
N ALA A 226 7.11 14.63 -8.76
CA ALA A 226 8.31 14.56 -9.59
C ALA A 226 8.04 13.77 -10.90
N GLU A 227 8.82 12.72 -11.19
CA GLU A 227 8.64 11.82 -12.35
C GLU A 227 7.88 10.52 -12.01
N HIS A 228 7.30 10.43 -10.82
CA HIS A 228 6.60 9.24 -10.34
C HIS A 228 5.09 9.45 -10.29
N GLU A 229 4.37 8.36 -10.51
CA GLU A 229 2.91 8.28 -10.34
C GLU A 229 2.60 7.19 -9.33
N MET A 230 1.77 7.50 -8.34
CA MET A 230 1.31 6.54 -7.34
C MET A 230 -0.22 6.51 -7.33
N LYS A 231 -0.78 5.30 -7.31
CA LYS A 231 -2.22 5.10 -7.11
C LYS A 231 -2.48 4.73 -5.66
N ILE A 232 -3.37 5.46 -5.03
CA ILE A 232 -3.64 5.34 -3.61
C ILE A 232 -5.13 5.05 -3.43
N PRO A 233 -5.49 3.91 -2.86
CA PRO A 233 -6.87 3.64 -2.52
C PRO A 233 -7.28 4.44 -1.30
N LEU A 234 -8.46 5.03 -1.41
CA LEU A 234 -9.07 5.88 -0.41
C LEU A 234 -10.51 5.44 -0.18
N VAL A 235 -10.93 5.56 1.07
CA VAL A 235 -12.34 5.47 1.45
C VAL A 235 -12.71 6.81 2.05
N VAL A 236 -13.72 7.44 1.48
CA VAL A 236 -14.26 8.72 1.95
C VAL A 236 -15.53 8.43 2.72
N PHE A 237 -15.65 8.92 3.95
CA PHE A 237 -16.82 8.72 4.80
C PHE A 237 -17.12 10.04 5.53
N GLY A 238 -18.29 10.62 5.24
CA GLY A 238 -18.60 11.99 5.67
C GLY A 238 -17.52 12.98 5.21
N ASP A 239 -16.92 13.70 6.16
CA ASP A 239 -15.87 14.68 5.92
C ASP A 239 -14.44 14.14 6.11
N ASP A 240 -14.27 12.82 6.18
CA ASP A 240 -12.97 12.20 6.42
C ASP A 240 -12.57 11.14 5.39
N ILE A 241 -11.26 10.86 5.35
CA ILE A 241 -10.67 9.89 4.43
C ILE A 241 -9.82 8.86 5.19
N LYS A 242 -9.99 7.60 4.82
CA LYS A 242 -9.07 6.49 5.13
C LYS A 242 -8.23 6.22 3.90
N MET A 243 -6.98 5.83 4.10
CA MET A 243 -6.04 5.53 3.02
C MET A 243 -5.18 4.30 3.35
N GLY A 244 -4.55 3.72 2.33
CA GLY A 244 -3.64 2.59 2.49
C GLY A 244 -4.31 1.39 3.15
N ILE A 245 -3.69 0.84 4.20
CA ILE A 245 -4.19 -0.34 4.93
C ILE A 245 -5.60 -0.14 5.50
N ASP A 246 -5.92 1.03 6.04
CA ASP A 246 -7.22 1.23 6.66
C ASP A 246 -8.34 1.35 5.61
N ALA A 247 -8.01 1.89 4.43
CA ALA A 247 -8.90 1.82 3.27
C ALA A 247 -9.10 0.37 2.82
N LEU A 248 -8.02 -0.42 2.71
CA LEU A 248 -8.12 -1.84 2.35
C LEU A 248 -9.00 -2.65 3.30
N LYS A 249 -8.76 -2.53 4.61
CA LYS A 249 -9.57 -3.22 5.64
C LYS A 249 -11.05 -2.89 5.50
N TYR A 250 -11.34 -1.61 5.30
CA TYR A 250 -12.70 -1.15 5.09
C TYR A 250 -13.30 -1.76 3.82
N ILE A 251 -12.57 -1.77 2.71
CA ILE A 251 -13.03 -2.35 1.44
C ILE A 251 -13.33 -3.85 1.62
N ILE A 252 -12.44 -4.58 2.29
CA ILE A 252 -12.65 -6.01 2.61
C ILE A 252 -13.91 -6.21 3.45
N GLU A 253 -14.10 -5.39 4.50
CA GLU A 253 -15.30 -5.45 5.35
C GLU A 253 -16.58 -5.18 4.55
N VAL A 254 -16.56 -4.15 3.70
CA VAL A 254 -17.68 -3.83 2.82
C VAL A 254 -17.98 -4.98 1.88
N VAL A 255 -16.98 -5.53 1.19
CA VAL A 255 -17.17 -6.64 0.25
C VAL A 255 -17.79 -7.85 0.96
N LYS A 256 -17.28 -8.23 2.14
CA LYS A 256 -17.83 -9.35 2.95
C LYS A 256 -19.30 -9.13 3.35
N ARG A 257 -19.65 -7.90 3.73
CA ARG A 257 -20.99 -7.54 4.19
C ARG A 257 -21.92 -7.07 3.08
N SER A 258 -21.39 -6.89 1.87
CA SER A 258 -22.12 -6.25 0.79
C SER A 258 -23.27 -7.11 0.34
N ILE A 259 -24.39 -6.43 0.24
CA ILE A 259 -25.57 -6.83 -0.48
C ILE A 259 -25.43 -6.20 -1.85
N VAL A 260 -25.65 -7.01 -2.89
CA VAL A 260 -25.77 -6.42 -4.22
C VAL A 260 -27.10 -6.81 -4.86
N PRO A 261 -28.05 -5.86 -4.95
CA PRO A 261 -29.30 -6.05 -5.68
C PRO A 261 -29.05 -6.03 -7.19
N ASP A 262 -30.06 -6.45 -7.97
CA ASP A 262 -29.99 -6.45 -9.44
C ASP A 262 -29.97 -5.03 -10.00
N ASP A 263 -30.67 -4.09 -9.36
CA ASP A 263 -30.64 -2.67 -9.69
C ASP A 263 -30.86 -1.81 -8.44
N ILE A 264 -30.28 -0.60 -8.43
CA ILE A 264 -30.47 0.40 -7.39
C ILE A 264 -30.89 1.71 -8.03
N TYR A 265 -32.05 2.19 -7.62
CA TYR A 265 -32.57 3.47 -8.04
C TYR A 265 -32.64 4.47 -6.89
N TYR A 266 -32.32 5.73 -7.20
CA TYR A 266 -32.38 6.86 -6.29
C TYR A 266 -32.75 8.13 -7.07
N GLU A 267 -33.52 9.03 -6.45
CA GLU A 267 -33.96 10.26 -7.10
C GLU A 267 -32.88 11.37 -7.11
N LYS A 268 -32.04 11.46 -6.06
CA LYS A 268 -30.97 12.47 -5.96
C LYS A 268 -29.58 11.87 -6.13
N GLN A 269 -28.67 12.61 -6.77
CA GLN A 269 -27.29 12.15 -6.98
C GLN A 269 -26.62 11.71 -5.68
N ILE A 270 -26.33 10.40 -5.59
CA ILE A 270 -25.48 9.82 -4.55
C ILE A 270 -23.99 10.00 -4.89
N ARG A 271 -23.64 10.53 -6.08
CA ARG A 271 -22.25 10.76 -6.47
C ARG A 271 -21.62 11.91 -5.68
N PRO A 272 -20.30 11.84 -5.38
CA PRO A 272 -19.67 12.86 -4.57
C PRO A 272 -19.63 14.19 -5.33
N GLY A 273 -20.21 15.22 -4.70
CA GLY A 273 -20.22 16.57 -5.23
C GLY A 273 -18.83 17.21 -5.31
N ILE A 274 -18.77 18.42 -5.89
CA ILE A 274 -17.51 19.17 -6.06
C ILE A 274 -16.80 19.38 -4.71
N GLY A 275 -17.55 19.64 -3.63
CA GLY A 275 -16.99 19.83 -2.29
C GLY A 275 -16.20 18.62 -1.79
N ILE A 276 -16.71 17.40 -1.99
CA ILE A 276 -16.03 16.17 -1.55
C ILE A 276 -14.72 15.98 -2.33
N LYS A 277 -14.74 16.20 -3.66
CA LYS A 277 -13.53 16.09 -4.48
C LYS A 277 -12.45 17.09 -4.05
N SER A 278 -12.82 18.32 -3.73
CA SER A 278 -11.90 19.33 -3.22
C SER A 278 -11.35 18.96 -1.85
N MET A 279 -12.20 18.46 -0.94
CA MET A 279 -11.79 18.00 0.38
C MET A 279 -10.77 16.86 0.31
N ILE A 280 -10.99 15.87 -0.56
CA ILE A 280 -10.02 14.78 -0.79
C ILE A 280 -8.68 15.33 -1.27
N LYS A 281 -8.68 16.26 -2.24
CA LYS A 281 -7.45 16.87 -2.76
C LYS A 281 -6.68 17.60 -1.68
N ILE A 282 -7.36 18.44 -0.89
CA ILE A 282 -6.74 19.19 0.21
C ILE A 282 -6.11 18.23 1.22
N LYS A 283 -6.85 17.21 1.68
CA LYS A 283 -6.34 16.24 2.65
C LYS A 283 -5.14 15.44 2.13
N LEU A 284 -5.15 15.07 0.85
CA LEU A 284 -4.01 14.40 0.22
C LEU A 284 -2.81 15.34 0.10
N GLU A 285 -3.03 16.58 -0.35
CA GLU A 285 -1.99 17.60 -0.46
C GLU A 285 -1.34 17.88 0.89
N GLU A 286 -2.11 18.03 1.97
CA GLU A 286 -1.59 18.23 3.32
C GLU A 286 -0.69 17.07 3.77
N ARG A 287 -1.13 15.83 3.57
CA ARG A 287 -0.36 14.63 3.93
C ARG A 287 0.93 14.52 3.12
N PHE A 288 0.85 14.65 1.80
CA PHE A 288 2.04 14.64 0.92
C PHE A 288 2.94 15.84 1.17
N ASN A 289 2.40 17.01 1.48
CA ASN A 289 3.22 18.17 1.78
C ASN A 289 4.03 17.97 3.05
N SER A 290 3.44 17.39 4.11
CA SER A 290 4.16 16.98 5.32
C SER A 290 5.34 16.05 4.99
N LEU A 291 5.14 15.10 4.08
CA LEU A 291 6.14 14.11 3.69
C LEU A 291 7.28 14.70 2.88
N LEU A 292 6.95 15.56 1.93
CA LEU A 292 7.92 16.16 1.01
C LEU A 292 8.59 17.41 1.61
N ARG A 293 8.09 17.93 2.74
CA ARG A 293 8.63 19.13 3.39
C ARG A 293 10.11 18.99 3.78
N PRO A 294 10.58 17.95 4.50
CA PRO A 294 11.99 17.80 4.83
C PRO A 294 12.88 17.71 3.58
N TYR A 295 12.41 17.03 2.53
CA TYR A 295 13.14 16.92 1.26
C TYR A 295 13.23 18.27 0.54
N ARG A 296 12.16 19.07 0.55
CA ARG A 296 12.16 20.43 0.01
C ARG A 296 13.07 21.36 0.81
N GLU A 297 13.02 21.31 2.13
CA GLU A 297 13.92 22.06 3.02
C GLU A 297 15.38 21.68 2.76
N TYR A 298 15.69 20.39 2.67
CA TYR A 298 17.02 19.88 2.32
C TYR A 298 17.47 20.38 0.94
N SER A 299 16.66 20.18 -0.10
CA SER A 299 17.00 20.59 -1.46
C SER A 299 17.12 22.10 -1.63
N SER A 300 16.41 22.91 -0.84
CA SER A 300 16.53 24.37 -0.84
C SER A 300 17.85 24.85 -0.23
N LYS A 301 18.41 24.07 0.69
CA LYS A 301 19.60 24.41 1.48
C LYS A 301 20.91 23.92 0.85
N TYR A 302 20.86 22.82 0.10
CA TYR A 302 22.02 22.13 -0.48
C TYR A 302 21.82 21.93 -2.00
N GLY A 303 21.73 23.05 -2.74
CA GLY A 303 21.08 23.11 -4.05
C GLY A 303 21.57 22.09 -5.09
N GLY A 304 20.64 21.41 -5.78
CA GLY A 304 20.92 20.88 -7.13
C GLY A 304 20.21 19.60 -7.55
N LEU A 305 20.02 18.62 -6.66
CA LEU A 305 19.57 17.28 -7.11
C LEU A 305 18.05 17.10 -7.20
N TRP A 306 17.27 17.85 -6.43
CA TRP A 306 15.82 17.62 -6.30
C TRP A 306 15.02 18.89 -6.58
N LYS A 307 15.22 19.50 -7.75
CA LYS A 307 14.29 20.53 -8.25
C LYS A 307 12.99 19.81 -8.61
N ASP A 308 11.86 20.26 -8.06
CA ASP A 308 10.49 19.80 -8.38
C ASP A 308 9.89 18.64 -7.54
N VAL A 309 10.28 18.49 -6.26
CA VAL A 309 9.69 17.52 -5.30
C VAL A 309 8.30 17.93 -4.78
N GLY A 310 7.41 18.34 -5.67
CA GLY A 310 6.03 18.72 -5.37
C GLY A 310 5.03 17.70 -5.90
N ILE A 311 3.81 17.75 -5.37
CA ILE A 311 2.67 17.14 -6.06
C ILE A 311 2.40 17.98 -7.31
N LYS A 312 2.50 17.36 -8.49
CA LYS A 312 2.19 17.98 -9.77
C LYS A 312 0.69 17.93 -10.08
N ASN A 313 0.03 16.82 -9.73
CA ASN A 313 -1.38 16.62 -10.01
C ASN A 313 -1.99 15.52 -9.12
N ILE A 314 -3.27 15.65 -8.80
CA ILE A 314 -4.09 14.62 -8.18
C ILE A 314 -5.33 14.38 -9.05
N ARG A 315 -5.42 13.19 -9.64
CA ARG A 315 -6.63 12.71 -10.33
C ARG A 315 -7.39 11.76 -9.41
N LEU A 316 -8.70 11.92 -9.34
CA LEU A 316 -9.58 11.08 -8.51
C LEU A 316 -10.50 10.27 -9.42
N GLU A 317 -10.49 8.96 -9.24
CA GLU A 317 -11.39 8.01 -9.88
C GLU A 317 -12.27 7.39 -8.81
N ILE A 318 -13.58 7.57 -8.90
CA ILE A 318 -14.52 6.93 -7.97
C ILE A 318 -14.85 5.56 -8.56
N LEU A 319 -14.50 4.51 -7.83
CA LEU A 319 -14.74 3.14 -8.28
C LEU A 319 -16.17 2.71 -8.01
N THR A 320 -16.65 2.97 -6.80
CA THR A 320 -17.98 2.58 -6.34
C THR A 320 -18.42 3.44 -5.17
N THR A 321 -19.73 3.46 -4.92
CA THR A 321 -20.34 4.15 -3.80
C THR A 321 -20.87 3.12 -2.81
N VAL A 322 -20.56 3.25 -1.53
CA VAL A 322 -21.03 2.36 -0.48
C VAL A 322 -22.19 3.02 0.23
N LEU A 323 -23.39 2.49 0.01
CA LEU A 323 -24.60 2.91 0.69
C LEU A 323 -24.73 2.14 2.00
N ARG A 324 -24.68 2.85 3.12
CA ARG A 324 -24.89 2.28 4.45
C ARG A 324 -26.34 2.44 4.86
N LEU A 325 -27.00 1.31 4.98
CA LEU A 325 -28.36 1.22 5.47
C LEU A 325 -28.34 0.71 6.92
N PRO A 326 -29.22 1.20 7.78
CA PRO A 326 -29.32 0.78 9.19
C PRO A 326 -29.42 -0.75 9.33
N SER A 327 -28.63 -1.40 10.21
CA SER A 327 -28.63 -2.88 10.40
C SER A 327 -29.79 -3.42 11.25
N THR A 328 -30.40 -2.57 12.07
CA THR A 328 -31.52 -2.97 12.93
C THR A 328 -32.83 -2.60 12.27
N PRO A 329 -33.80 -3.53 12.13
CA PRO A 329 -35.17 -3.15 11.76
C PRO A 329 -35.64 -2.10 12.77
N GLY A 330 -36.17 -0.96 12.31
CA GLY A 330 -36.90 -0.08 13.23
C GLY A 330 -37.94 -0.92 13.97
N ASN A 331 -38.09 -0.75 15.29
CA ASN A 331 -39.00 -1.60 16.04
C ASN A 331 -40.40 -1.45 15.43
N PRO A 332 -40.99 -2.50 14.83
CA PRO A 332 -42.28 -2.34 14.17
C PRO A 332 -43.30 -1.79 15.17
N GLU A 333 -43.23 -2.24 16.42
CA GLU A 333 -44.11 -1.83 17.53
C GLU A 333 -43.89 -0.40 18.03
N GLU A 334 -42.78 0.26 17.68
CA GLU A 334 -42.60 1.71 17.93
C GLU A 334 -43.49 2.56 17.03
N TYR A 335 -43.91 2.03 15.88
CA TYR A 335 -44.70 2.77 14.90
C TYR A 335 -46.17 2.34 14.91
N ASP A 336 -47.05 3.33 15.01
CA ASP A 336 -48.49 3.12 14.89
C ASP A 336 -48.89 2.65 13.48
N GLU A 337 -50.10 2.10 13.36
CA GLU A 337 -50.63 1.59 12.09
C GLU A 337 -50.69 2.67 11.01
N SER A 338 -50.98 3.91 11.41
CA SER A 338 -51.03 5.09 10.53
C SER A 338 -49.68 5.37 9.88
N PHE A 339 -48.60 5.35 10.65
CA PHE A 339 -47.24 5.57 10.17
C PHE A 339 -46.81 4.46 9.20
N ARG A 340 -47.04 3.19 9.55
CA ARG A 340 -46.72 2.07 8.64
C ARG A 340 -47.45 2.21 7.30
N LYS A 341 -48.72 2.59 7.33
CA LYS A 341 -49.51 2.80 6.11
C LYS A 341 -48.94 3.93 5.25
N LYS A 342 -48.47 5.03 5.85
CA LYS A 342 -47.79 6.11 5.13
C LYS A 342 -46.49 5.64 4.46
N VAL A 343 -45.69 4.83 5.15
CA VAL A 343 -44.44 4.27 4.62
C VAL A 343 -44.73 3.40 3.40
N GLU A 344 -45.69 2.48 3.50
CA GLU A 344 -46.07 1.60 2.38
C GLU A 344 -46.62 2.41 1.21
N MET A 345 -47.51 3.38 1.46
CA MET A 345 -48.02 4.26 0.41
C MET A 345 -46.91 5.03 -0.31
N ALA A 346 -45.93 5.56 0.44
CA ALA A 346 -44.80 6.26 -0.14
C ALA A 346 -43.90 5.33 -0.98
N ALA A 347 -43.67 4.10 -0.52
CA ALA A 347 -42.90 3.10 -1.25
C ALA A 347 -43.59 2.69 -2.56
N VAL A 348 -44.90 2.39 -2.50
CA VAL A 348 -45.75 2.04 -3.64
C VAL A 348 -45.73 3.15 -4.69
N GLU A 349 -45.89 4.41 -4.27
CA GLU A 349 -45.85 5.56 -5.17
C GLU A 349 -44.45 5.74 -5.80
N PHE A 350 -43.39 5.55 -5.02
CA PHE A 350 -42.02 5.63 -5.52
C PHE A 350 -41.74 4.56 -6.59
N VAL A 351 -42.19 3.33 -6.37
CA VAL A 351 -42.07 2.22 -7.34
C VAL A 351 -42.86 2.50 -8.62
N LYS A 352 -44.08 3.03 -8.52
CA LYS A 352 -44.88 3.43 -9.69
C LYS A 352 -44.10 4.43 -10.55
N ARG A 353 -43.59 5.51 -9.94
CA ARG A 353 -42.80 6.53 -10.66
C ARG A 353 -41.56 5.94 -11.33
N TYR A 354 -40.86 5.03 -10.66
CA TYR A 354 -39.70 4.34 -11.23
C TYR A 354 -40.09 3.49 -12.46
N GLU A 355 -41.09 2.61 -12.34
CA GLU A 355 -41.52 1.74 -13.45
C GLU A 355 -42.09 2.53 -14.64
N GLU A 356 -42.81 3.64 -14.39
CA GLU A 356 -43.30 4.55 -15.43
C GLU A 356 -42.14 5.23 -16.18
N ARG A 357 -41.12 5.66 -15.43
CA ARG A 357 -39.90 6.27 -15.97
C ARG A 357 -39.12 5.30 -16.85
N GLU A 358 -39.07 4.03 -16.46
CA GLU A 358 -38.52 2.94 -17.26
C GLU A 358 -39.39 2.60 -18.50
N GLY A 359 -40.45 3.37 -18.74
CA GLY A 359 -41.29 3.26 -19.93
C GLY A 359 -42.18 2.02 -19.91
N ARG A 360 -42.46 1.46 -18.74
CA ARG A 360 -43.24 0.23 -18.57
C ARG A 360 -44.71 0.55 -18.40
N VAL A 361 -45.56 -0.42 -18.70
CA VAL A 361 -47.00 -0.39 -18.36
C VAL A 361 -47.15 -0.99 -16.98
N ILE A 362 -47.96 -0.36 -16.13
CA ILE A 362 -48.18 -0.78 -14.75
C ILE A 362 -49.65 -1.16 -14.57
N GLU A 363 -49.87 -2.33 -13.99
CA GLU A 363 -51.18 -2.78 -13.52
C GLU A 363 -51.15 -2.95 -12.00
N ASP A 364 -52.00 -2.21 -11.29
CA ASP A 364 -52.14 -2.25 -9.83
C ASP A 364 -52.98 -3.47 -9.41
N ARG A 365 -52.42 -4.35 -8.58
CA ARG A 365 -52.99 -5.66 -8.21
C ARG A 365 -53.05 -5.89 -6.68
N GLN A 366 -52.67 -4.90 -5.87
CA GLN A 366 -52.58 -4.94 -4.39
C GLN A 366 -53.79 -5.58 -3.67
N ASN A 367 -55.00 -5.40 -4.19
CA ASN A 367 -56.23 -5.86 -3.51
C ASN A 367 -56.74 -7.23 -3.96
N THR A 368 -56.07 -7.90 -4.91
CA THR A 368 -56.66 -9.06 -5.61
C THR A 368 -55.70 -10.24 -5.82
N MET A 369 -54.40 -10.05 -5.60
CA MET A 369 -53.36 -11.01 -5.99
C MET A 369 -52.30 -11.17 -4.90
N LYS A 370 -51.35 -12.09 -5.12
CA LYS A 370 -50.22 -12.40 -4.23
C LYS A 370 -48.98 -11.53 -4.52
N PHE A 371 -49.19 -10.34 -5.06
CA PHE A 371 -48.18 -9.36 -5.44
C PHE A 371 -48.85 -7.99 -5.69
N ASP A 372 -48.09 -6.90 -5.56
CA ASP A 372 -48.61 -5.53 -5.65
C ASP A 372 -48.79 -5.04 -7.08
N PHE A 373 -47.77 -5.23 -7.94
CA PHE A 373 -47.79 -4.74 -9.32
C PHE A 373 -47.46 -5.82 -10.33
N TYR A 374 -48.18 -5.78 -11.45
CA TYR A 374 -47.77 -6.47 -12.67
C TYR A 374 -47.30 -5.43 -13.67
N THR A 375 -46.06 -5.53 -14.14
CA THR A 375 -45.50 -4.57 -15.09
C THR A 375 -44.86 -5.23 -16.28
N TYR A 376 -44.87 -4.57 -17.43
CA TYR A 376 -44.26 -5.08 -18.66
C TYR A 376 -43.87 -3.95 -19.63
N PRO A 377 -42.93 -4.18 -20.55
CA PRO A 377 -42.55 -3.20 -21.55
C PRO A 377 -43.73 -2.77 -22.45
N LYS A 378 -43.82 -1.47 -22.79
CA LYS A 378 -44.91 -0.94 -23.65
C LYS A 378 -45.04 -1.65 -25.00
N ASN A 379 -43.94 -2.13 -25.57
CA ASN A 379 -43.92 -2.88 -26.83
C ASN A 379 -44.46 -4.33 -26.70
N GLU A 380 -44.69 -4.84 -25.50
CA GLU A 380 -45.26 -6.17 -25.24
C GLU A 380 -46.74 -6.12 -24.82
N LYS A 381 -47.42 -4.98 -25.04
CA LYS A 381 -48.81 -4.78 -24.58
C LYS A 381 -49.78 -5.82 -25.12
N ASP A 382 -49.63 -6.20 -26.39
CA ASP A 382 -50.51 -7.15 -27.08
C ASP A 382 -50.09 -8.62 -26.88
N VAL A 383 -48.97 -8.87 -26.20
CA VAL A 383 -48.52 -10.22 -25.81
C VAL A 383 -49.26 -10.64 -24.55
N GLN A 384 -49.69 -11.90 -24.45
CA GLN A 384 -50.41 -12.40 -23.28
C GLN A 384 -49.53 -12.44 -22.02
N GLU A 385 -50.11 -12.13 -20.85
CA GLU A 385 -49.47 -12.35 -19.54
C GLU A 385 -48.96 -13.80 -19.41
N GLY A 386 -47.76 -13.98 -18.87
CA GLY A 386 -47.07 -15.26 -18.80
C GLY A 386 -46.18 -15.55 -20.01
N MET A 387 -46.47 -14.96 -21.18
CA MET A 387 -45.67 -15.12 -22.42
C MET A 387 -44.74 -13.93 -22.71
N ARG A 388 -44.94 -12.81 -22.01
CA ARG A 388 -44.08 -11.63 -22.07
C ARG A 388 -42.65 -11.97 -21.62
N ARG A 389 -41.66 -11.42 -22.33
CA ARG A 389 -40.24 -11.61 -21.98
C ARG A 389 -39.82 -10.65 -20.88
N GLY A 390 -40.33 -9.43 -20.94
CA GLY A 390 -39.97 -8.38 -19.99
C GLY A 390 -40.92 -8.25 -18.79
N GLU A 391 -41.89 -9.14 -18.60
CA GLU A 391 -42.86 -9.00 -17.50
C GLU A 391 -42.23 -9.15 -16.11
N ARG A 392 -42.78 -8.42 -15.15
CA ARG A 392 -42.39 -8.44 -13.74
C ARG A 392 -43.64 -8.58 -12.87
N TYR A 393 -43.60 -9.54 -11.97
CA TYR A 393 -44.50 -9.65 -10.83
C TYR A 393 -43.78 -9.02 -9.64
N ILE A 394 -44.18 -7.82 -9.23
CA ILE A 394 -43.47 -6.99 -8.27
C ILE A 394 -44.21 -7.00 -6.93
N GLU A 395 -43.47 -7.32 -5.89
CA GLU A 395 -43.84 -7.12 -4.49
C GLU A 395 -43.06 -5.95 -3.92
N VAL A 396 -43.74 -4.98 -3.32
CA VAL A 396 -43.14 -3.76 -2.77
C VAL A 396 -43.08 -3.87 -1.25
N LYS A 397 -41.92 -3.56 -0.67
CA LYS A 397 -41.74 -3.45 0.78
C LYS A 397 -41.15 -2.10 1.13
N GLY A 398 -41.93 -1.29 1.84
CA GLY A 398 -41.49 0.01 2.34
C GLY A 398 -40.82 -0.08 3.71
N HIS A 399 -39.67 0.57 3.87
CA HIS A 399 -38.99 0.71 5.15
C HIS A 399 -38.80 2.19 5.51
N ALA A 400 -39.24 2.57 6.71
CA ALA A 400 -39.01 3.92 7.25
C ALA A 400 -37.56 4.12 7.67
N ARG A 401 -37.02 3.14 8.41
CA ARG A 401 -35.63 2.95 8.84
C ARG A 401 -35.40 1.45 9.10
N GLY A 402 -34.19 0.98 8.87
CA GLY A 402 -33.73 -0.35 9.27
C GLY A 402 -33.40 -1.34 8.14
N ALA A 403 -32.78 -2.46 8.52
CA ALA A 403 -32.32 -3.50 7.61
C ALA A 403 -33.43 -4.46 7.19
N VAL A 404 -33.11 -5.10 6.07
CA VAL A 404 -33.90 -5.99 5.24
C VAL A 404 -34.21 -7.31 5.93
N PHE A 405 -35.46 -7.44 6.37
CA PHE A 405 -36.18 -8.66 6.11
C PHE A 405 -37.51 -8.31 5.47
N SER A 406 -37.79 -8.91 4.32
CA SER A 406 -39.15 -8.97 3.83
C SER A 406 -39.81 -10.17 4.50
N ILE A 407 -41.03 -9.99 5.00
CA ILE A 407 -41.87 -11.10 5.43
C ILE A 407 -42.82 -11.38 4.29
N LEU A 408 -42.69 -12.56 3.69
CA LEU A 408 -43.62 -13.07 2.70
C LEU A 408 -44.58 -14.04 3.40
N PRO A 409 -45.89 -13.78 3.43
CA PRO A 409 -46.90 -14.78 3.71
C PRO A 409 -46.72 -16.00 2.80
N LYS A 410 -47.16 -17.17 3.27
CA LYS A 410 -47.04 -18.42 2.50
C LYS A 410 -47.52 -18.32 1.06
N GLY A 411 -48.61 -17.61 0.83
CA GLY A 411 -49.17 -17.41 -0.51
C GLY A 411 -48.20 -16.72 -1.47
N GLU A 412 -47.62 -15.59 -1.04
CA GLU A 412 -46.62 -14.80 -1.78
C GLU A 412 -45.33 -15.60 -1.99
N PHE A 413 -44.84 -16.29 -0.95
CA PHE A 413 -43.64 -17.11 -1.04
C PHE A 413 -43.76 -18.22 -2.10
N GLU A 414 -44.87 -18.97 -2.09
CA GLU A 414 -45.12 -20.03 -3.07
C GLU A 414 -45.27 -19.47 -4.49
N PHE A 415 -45.88 -18.29 -4.63
CA PHE A 415 -46.03 -17.62 -5.92
C PHE A 415 -44.67 -17.14 -6.46
N ALA A 416 -43.87 -16.48 -5.63
CA ALA A 416 -42.51 -16.06 -5.95
C ALA A 416 -41.68 -17.25 -6.44
N LYS A 417 -41.73 -18.37 -5.71
CA LYS A 417 -41.06 -19.61 -6.08
C LYS A 417 -41.52 -20.18 -7.44
N SER A 418 -42.80 -20.03 -7.77
CA SER A 418 -43.35 -20.53 -9.05
C SER A 418 -43.00 -19.66 -10.26
N ARG A 419 -42.80 -18.35 -10.05
CA ARG A 419 -42.51 -17.38 -11.12
C ARG A 419 -41.02 -17.18 -11.34
N GLY A 420 -40.18 -17.48 -10.35
CA GLY A 420 -38.71 -17.45 -10.46
C GLY A 420 -38.20 -16.09 -10.94
N ASP A 421 -37.56 -16.09 -12.11
CA ASP A 421 -36.92 -14.93 -12.72
C ASP A 421 -37.88 -13.83 -13.18
N LYS A 422 -39.19 -14.10 -13.21
CA LYS A 422 -40.24 -13.11 -13.45
C LYS A 422 -40.76 -12.45 -12.18
N TYR A 423 -40.42 -12.97 -11.00
CA TYR A 423 -40.78 -12.37 -9.72
C TYR A 423 -39.69 -11.41 -9.23
N TRP A 424 -40.12 -10.26 -8.74
CA TRP A 424 -39.25 -9.20 -8.29
C TRP A 424 -39.68 -8.71 -6.90
N LEU A 425 -38.71 -8.57 -6.00
CA LEU A 425 -38.90 -7.92 -4.71
C LEU A 425 -38.29 -6.52 -4.78
N TYR A 426 -39.12 -5.51 -4.61
CA TYR A 426 -38.74 -4.10 -4.63
C TYR A 426 -38.72 -3.59 -3.20
N VAL A 427 -37.55 -3.24 -2.70
CA VAL A 427 -37.37 -2.76 -1.32
C VAL A 427 -37.08 -1.26 -1.37
N VAL A 428 -37.96 -0.46 -0.79
CA VAL A 428 -37.80 1.00 -0.72
C VAL A 428 -37.33 1.40 0.67
N TYR A 429 -36.09 1.86 0.76
CA TYR A 429 -35.52 2.39 1.99
C TYR A 429 -35.78 3.88 2.13
N ASN A 430 -35.88 4.32 3.39
CA ASN A 430 -36.10 5.71 3.75
C ASN A 430 -37.28 6.31 2.97
N ALA A 431 -38.38 5.54 2.85
CA ALA A 431 -39.49 5.85 1.96
C ALA A 431 -40.17 7.20 2.25
N LEU A 432 -40.08 7.68 3.49
CA LEU A 432 -40.61 8.98 3.92
C LEU A 432 -39.58 10.12 3.91
N SER A 433 -38.33 9.84 3.51
CA SER A 433 -37.27 10.85 3.44
C SER A 433 -37.28 11.58 2.09
N ASP A 434 -36.52 12.67 2.00
CA ASP A 434 -36.33 13.37 0.72
C ASP A 434 -35.42 12.60 -0.27
N ASN A 435 -34.80 11.49 0.16
CA ASN A 435 -33.91 10.65 -0.65
C ASN A 435 -34.27 9.16 -0.48
N PRO A 436 -35.44 8.72 -0.97
CA PRO A 436 -35.80 7.31 -1.00
C PRO A 436 -34.88 6.53 -1.94
N ILE A 437 -34.62 5.27 -1.61
CA ILE A 437 -33.73 4.38 -2.37
C ILE A 437 -34.49 3.09 -2.65
N LEU A 438 -34.60 2.70 -3.91
CA LEU A 438 -35.19 1.44 -4.34
C LEU A 438 -34.07 0.45 -4.67
N ALA A 439 -34.06 -0.70 -4.00
CA ALA A 439 -33.29 -1.86 -4.40
C ALA A 439 -34.22 -2.90 -5.03
N THR A 440 -33.90 -3.37 -6.22
CA THR A 440 -34.68 -4.39 -6.92
C THR A 440 -33.95 -5.73 -6.90
N ILE A 441 -34.69 -6.81 -6.63
CA ILE A 441 -34.12 -8.15 -6.51
C ILE A 441 -34.95 -9.08 -7.39
N ARG A 442 -34.34 -9.59 -8.45
CA ARG A 442 -34.94 -10.57 -9.36
C ARG A 442 -34.74 -11.97 -8.80
N ASP A 443 -35.79 -12.77 -8.77
CA ASP A 443 -35.78 -14.11 -8.18
C ASP A 443 -35.21 -14.11 -6.73
N PRO A 444 -35.88 -13.41 -5.80
CA PRO A 444 -35.41 -13.29 -4.43
C PRO A 444 -35.31 -14.64 -3.71
N ILE A 445 -36.08 -15.65 -4.13
CA ILE A 445 -36.12 -16.96 -3.47
C ILE A 445 -34.84 -17.75 -3.71
N SER A 446 -34.21 -17.62 -4.90
CA SER A 446 -32.93 -18.28 -5.18
C SER A 446 -31.73 -17.48 -4.65
N LYS A 447 -31.86 -16.15 -4.52
CA LYS A 447 -30.74 -15.26 -4.16
C LYS A 447 -30.63 -14.91 -2.68
N LEU A 448 -31.74 -14.96 -1.94
CA LEU A 448 -31.80 -14.53 -0.54
C LEU A 448 -31.87 -15.71 0.43
N ALA A 449 -31.48 -15.46 1.67
CA ALA A 449 -31.68 -16.40 2.76
C ALA A 449 -33.15 -16.43 3.18
N ILE A 450 -33.65 -17.63 3.48
CA ILE A 450 -35.04 -17.85 3.84
C ILE A 450 -35.09 -18.55 5.20
N GLU A 451 -35.84 -17.97 6.13
CA GLU A 451 -36.18 -18.58 7.42
C GLU A 451 -37.69 -18.70 7.57
N LYS A 452 -38.16 -19.89 7.93
CA LYS A 452 -39.58 -20.17 8.12
C LYS A 452 -39.98 -19.90 9.57
N GLU A 453 -40.95 -19.01 9.78
CA GLU A 453 -41.47 -18.66 11.10
C GLU A 453 -42.97 -18.96 11.19
N LYS A 454 -43.43 -19.39 12.37
CA LYS A 454 -44.85 -19.53 12.69
C LYS A 454 -45.28 -18.39 13.58
N ARG A 455 -46.16 -17.51 13.09
CA ARG A 455 -46.71 -16.40 13.88
C ARG A 455 -48.08 -16.77 14.42
N THR A 456 -48.34 -16.34 15.65
CA THR A 456 -49.65 -16.50 16.30
C THR A 456 -50.24 -15.12 16.52
N LYS A 457 -50.99 -14.61 15.55
CA LYS A 457 -51.83 -13.41 15.69
C LYS A 457 -53.27 -13.83 15.46
N VAL A 458 -53.96 -14.26 16.53
CA VAL A 458 -55.37 -14.75 16.53
C VAL A 458 -55.61 -16.04 15.72
N ILE A 459 -54.88 -16.29 14.62
CA ILE A 459 -54.82 -17.52 13.82
C ILE A 459 -53.34 -17.91 13.65
N LYS A 460 -53.02 -19.20 13.53
CA LYS A 460 -51.66 -19.67 13.22
C LYS A 460 -51.37 -19.42 11.74
N GLU A 461 -50.40 -18.56 11.46
CA GLU A 461 -49.97 -18.19 10.11
C GLU A 461 -48.52 -18.65 9.89
N GLU A 462 -48.23 -19.24 8.72
CA GLU A 462 -46.87 -19.52 8.27
C GLU A 462 -46.36 -18.34 7.44
N VAL A 463 -45.23 -17.77 7.85
CA VAL A 463 -44.55 -16.70 7.13
C VAL A 463 -43.08 -17.06 6.85
N TYR A 464 -42.54 -16.48 5.79
CA TYR A 464 -41.18 -16.68 5.36
C TYR A 464 -40.44 -15.36 5.46
N LYS A 465 -39.45 -15.29 6.35
CA LYS A 465 -38.51 -14.18 6.43
C LYS A 465 -37.47 -14.35 5.33
N VAL A 466 -37.38 -13.37 4.46
CA VAL A 466 -36.41 -13.31 3.37
C VAL A 466 -35.44 -12.18 3.65
N TYR A 467 -34.16 -12.50 3.77
CA TYR A 467 -33.11 -11.54 4.12
C TYR A 467 -31.82 -11.83 3.36
N PHE A 468 -30.95 -10.83 3.24
CA PHE A 468 -29.67 -11.02 2.59
C PHE A 468 -28.71 -11.83 3.46
N LYS A 469 -28.02 -12.80 2.87
CA LYS A 469 -26.91 -13.52 3.51
C LYS A 469 -25.60 -12.79 3.19
N PRO A 470 -24.75 -12.46 4.18
CA PRO A 470 -23.39 -12.03 3.90
C PRO A 470 -22.67 -13.08 3.05
N ARG A 471 -21.83 -12.64 2.10
CA ARG A 471 -20.87 -13.53 1.45
C ARG A 471 -19.79 -13.87 2.48
N ILE A 472 -19.92 -15.03 3.12
CA ILE A 472 -18.89 -15.58 4.01
C ILE A 472 -17.70 -16.03 3.17
#